data_AF-A0AAN0NBX4-F1
#
_entry.id   AF-A0AAN0NBX4-F1
#
_cell.length_a   1.000
_cell.length_b   1.000
_cell.length_c   1.000
_cell.angle_alpha   90.00
_cell.angle_beta   90.00
_cell.angle_gamma   90.00
#
_symmetry.space_group_name_H-M   'P 1'
#
loop_
_entity.id
_entity.type
_entity.pdbx_description
1 polymer ?
#
loop_
_entity_poly.entity_id
_entity_poly.type
_entity_poly.pdbx_seq_one_letter_code
_entity_poly.pdbx_strand_id
1 'polypeptide(L)' 'MRREFMEEIGIDVLEQDMKFVHLTHLYDQDHDNTYFNCYFWVETFSKIPQIKEPHKIAELKWFKINELPERMIPKTL' A
#
# COMPACT_ATOMS: atom_id res chain seq x y z
N MET A 1 8.39 -5.58 1.15
CA MET A 1 7.07 -5.31 1.76
C MET A 1 7.11 -5.26 3.28
N ARG A 2 7.45 -6.34 4.01
CA ARG A 2 7.50 -6.35 5.49
C ARG A 2 8.26 -5.18 6.12
N ARG A 3 9.41 -4.82 5.53
CA ARG A 3 10.20 -3.64 5.94
C ARG A 3 9.36 -2.34 5.88
N GLU A 4 8.70 -2.07 4.76
CA GLU A 4 7.87 -0.87 4.57
C GLU A 4 6.70 -0.81 5.55
N PHE A 5 6.04 -1.95 5.86
CA PHE A 5 4.97 -1.97 6.86
C PHE A 5 5.44 -1.46 8.23
N MET A 6 6.66 -1.78 8.63
CA MET A 6 7.25 -1.30 9.87
C MET A 6 7.66 0.17 9.76
N GLU A 7 8.32 0.55 8.67
CA GLU A 7 8.84 1.90 8.45
C GLU A 7 7.74 2.94 8.31
N GLU A 8 6.67 2.64 7.56
CA GLU A 8 5.62 3.59 7.20
C GLU A 8 4.47 3.62 8.20
N ILE A 9 4.04 2.44 8.69
CA ILE A 9 2.83 2.30 9.51
C ILE A 9 3.00 1.53 10.83
N GLY A 10 4.21 1.08 11.14
CA GLY A 10 4.58 0.52 12.46
C GLY A 10 4.06 -0.88 12.78
N ILE A 11 3.64 -1.65 11.77
CA ILE A 11 3.13 -3.02 11.94
C ILE A 11 4.14 -4.06 11.46
N ASP A 12 4.01 -5.27 11.99
CA ASP A 12 4.67 -6.48 11.45
C ASP A 12 3.61 -7.47 10.96
N VAL A 13 3.96 -8.18 9.89
CA VAL A 13 3.15 -9.18 9.20
C VAL A 13 4.01 -10.42 9.03
N LEU A 14 3.50 -11.59 9.45
CA LEU A 14 4.19 -12.85 9.24
C LEU A 14 4.09 -13.26 7.77
N GLU A 15 5.11 -13.95 7.25
CA GLU A 15 5.15 -14.33 5.83
C GLU A 15 3.97 -15.20 5.41
N GLN A 16 3.52 -16.08 6.29
CA GLN A 16 2.35 -16.95 6.07
C GLN A 16 1.02 -16.18 5.98
N ASP A 17 0.96 -14.96 6.52
CA ASP A 17 -0.24 -14.12 6.56
C ASP A 17 -0.28 -13.13 5.37
N MET A 18 0.75 -13.16 4.52
CA MET A 18 0.91 -12.27 3.38
C MET A 18 0.84 -13.04 2.07
N LYS A 19 -0.17 -12.75 1.26
CA LYS A 19 -0.36 -13.38 -0.05
C LYS A 19 -0.09 -12.38 -1.16
N PHE A 20 0.83 -12.70 -2.07
CA PHE A 20 0.97 -11.95 -3.31
C PHE A 20 -0.30 -12.13 -4.17
N VAL A 21 -0.89 -11.02 -4.61
CA VAL A 21 -2.15 -11.06 -5.38
C VAL A 21 -2.03 -10.47 -6.78
N HIS A 22 -1.18 -9.47 -6.98
CA HIS A 22 -1.11 -8.79 -8.27
C HIS A 22 0.20 -8.02 -8.45
N LEU A 23 0.64 -7.88 -9.71
CA LEU A 23 1.73 -7.00 -10.13
C LEU A 23 1.21 -6.13 -11.27
N THR A 24 1.47 -4.84 -11.19
CA THR A 24 1.27 -3.91 -12.31
C THR A 24 2.62 -3.47 -12.86
N HIS A 25 2.66 -3.25 -14.17
CA HIS A 25 3.76 -2.63 -14.88
C HIS A 25 3.24 -1.32 -15.47
N LEU A 26 3.70 -0.20 -14.91
CA LEU A 26 3.27 1.14 -15.30
C LEU A 26 4.46 1.88 -15.88
N TYR A 27 4.34 2.30 -17.13
CA TYR A 27 5.30 3.21 -17.74
C TYR A 27 4.78 4.65 -17.61
N ASP A 28 5.54 5.47 -16.89
CA ASP A 28 5.33 6.90 -16.76
C ASP A 28 6.07 7.62 -17.88
N GLN A 29 5.32 8.04 -18.89
CA GLN A 29 5.84 8.69 -20.09
C GLN A 29 6.44 10.07 -19.80
N ASP A 30 5.91 10.80 -18.81
CA ASP A 30 6.34 12.16 -18.51
C ASP A 30 7.73 12.18 -17.86
N HIS A 31 8.09 11.11 -17.15
CA HIS A 31 9.35 10.99 -16.42
C HIS A 31 10.28 9.89 -16.97
N ASP A 32 9.91 9.24 -18.08
CA ASP A 32 10.62 8.10 -18.69
C ASP A 32 10.98 7.00 -17.68
N ASN A 33 10.04 6.70 -16.77
CA ASN A 33 10.24 5.76 -15.68
C ASN A 33 9.29 4.57 -15.78
N THR A 34 9.76 3.40 -15.37
CA THR A 34 8.94 2.20 -15.26
C THR A 34 8.76 1.81 -13.80
N TYR A 35 7.51 1.70 -13.38
CA TYR A 35 7.11 1.26 -12.05
C TYR A 35 6.56 -0.15 -12.08
N PHE A 36 7.01 -0.96 -11.13
CA PHE A 36 6.46 -2.28 -10.85
C PHE A 36 5.79 -2.25 -9.47
N ASN A 37 4.46 -2.15 -9.43
CA ASN A 37 3.75 -2.16 -8.15
C ASN A 37 3.27 -3.56 -7.81
N CYS A 38 3.76 -4.10 -6.69
CA CYS A 38 3.35 -5.38 -6.14
C CYS A 38 2.28 -5.19 -5.07
N TYR A 39 1.17 -5.90 -5.20
CA TYR A 39 0.07 -5.88 -4.23
C TYR A 39 0.03 -7.18 -3.45
N PHE A 40 -0.13 -7.04 -2.13
CA PHE A 40 -0.22 -8.16 -1.20
C PHE A 40 -1.50 -8.04 -0.40
N TRP A 41 -2.20 -9.16 -0.24
CA TRP A 41 -3.28 -9.31 0.72
C TRP A 41 -2.71 -9.72 2.07
N VAL A 42 -3.11 -9.03 3.13
CA VAL A 42 -2.71 -9.30 4.50
C VAL A 42 -3.96 -9.56 5.32
N GLU A 43 -4.08 -10.75 5.90
CA GLU A 43 -5.25 -11.13 6.70
C GLU A 43 -5.09 -10.71 8.17
N THR A 44 -3.90 -10.90 8.71
CA THR A 44 -3.56 -10.55 10.10
C THR A 44 -2.26 -9.78 10.19
N PHE A 45 -2.22 -8.81 11.10
CA PHE A 45 -1.03 -8.02 11.39
C PHE A 45 -0.98 -7.63 12.87
N SER A 46 0.21 -7.27 13.33
CA SER A 46 0.41 -6.83 14.71
C SER A 46 0.12 -5.35 14.91
N LYS A 47 -0.22 -4.97 16.16
CA LYS A 47 -0.40 -3.58 16.60
C LYS A 47 -1.52 -2.83 15.84
N ILE A 48 -1.72 -1.58 16.22
CA ILE A 48 -2.62 -0.65 15.52
C ILE A 48 -1.75 0.17 14.56
N PRO A 49 -2.06 0.22 13.25
CA PRO A 49 -1.32 1.02 12.28
C PRO A 49 -1.32 2.50 12.64
N GLN A 50 -0.17 3.14 12.53
CA GLN A 50 0.03 4.56 12.83
C GLN A 50 1.05 5.15 11.88
N ILE A 51 0.84 6.39 11.42
CA ILE A 51 1.80 7.06 10.54
C ILE A 51 3.17 7.19 11.24
N LYS A 52 4.19 6.54 10.69
CA LYS A 52 5.58 6.57 11.17
C LYS A 52 6.47 7.52 10.36
N GLU A 53 6.09 7.80 9.10
CA GLU A 53 6.78 8.74 8.21
C GLU A 53 5.86 9.90 7.80
N PRO A 54 5.58 10.86 8.71
CA PRO A 54 4.61 11.94 8.45
C PRO A 54 5.05 12.93 7.35
N HIS A 55 6.31 12.89 6.94
CA HIS A 55 6.83 13.67 5.83
C HIS A 55 6.51 13.05 4.46
N LYS A 56 6.14 11.76 4.40
CA LYS A 56 5.70 11.05 3.19
C LYS A 56 4.20 10.79 3.19
N ILE A 57 3.61 10.55 4.37
CA ILE A 57 2.24 10.07 4.52
C ILE A 57 1.41 11.14 5.22
N ALA A 58 0.49 11.75 4.47
CA ALA A 58 -0.38 12.79 4.98
C ALA A 58 -1.51 12.25 5.88
N GLU A 59 -2.03 11.06 5.59
CA GLU A 59 -3.19 10.50 6.28
C GLU A 59 -3.23 8.97 6.21
N LEU A 60 -3.82 8.34 7.23
CA LEU A 60 -4.09 6.90 7.30
C LEU A 60 -5.54 6.68 7.74
N LYS A 61 -6.36 6.12 6.86
CA LYS A 61 -7.80 5.89 7.09
C LYS A 61 -8.25 4.54 6.55
N TRP A 62 -9.24 3.95 7.21
CA TRP A 62 -9.95 2.77 6.76
C TRP A 62 -11.26 3.16 6.10
N PHE A 63 -11.55 2.58 4.94
CA PHE A 63 -12.79 2.79 4.19
C PHE A 63 -13.47 1.45 3.96
N LYS A 64 -14.81 1.45 3.89
CA LYS A 64 -15.52 0.27 3.38
C LYS A 64 -15.28 0.18 1.87
N ILE A 65 -15.24 -1.04 1.35
CA ILE A 65 -14.96 -1.28 -0.08
C ILE A 65 -15.97 -0.64 -1.03
N ASN A 66 -17.20 -0.42 -0.56
CA ASN A 66 -18.29 0.24 -1.28
C ASN A 66 -18.44 1.73 -0.93
N GLU A 67 -17.54 2.28 -0.11
CA GLU A 67 -17.53 3.67 0.36
C GLU A 67 -16.10 4.24 0.27
N LEU A 68 -15.44 4.02 -0.87
CA LEU A 68 -14.11 4.55 -1.16
C LEU A 68 -14.13 6.08 -1.30
N PRO A 69 -13.03 6.79 -0.98
CA PRO A 69 -12.99 8.24 -1.11
C PRO A 69 -13.05 8.67 -2.58
N GLU A 70 -13.55 9.88 -2.82
CA GLU A 70 -13.71 10.41 -4.19
C GLU A 70 -12.35 10.63 -4.89
N ARG A 71 -11.34 11.07 -4.15
CA ARG A 71 -10.01 11.41 -4.68
C ARG A 71 -9.09 10.19 -4.61
N MET A 72 -9.18 9.34 -5.62
CA MET A 72 -8.30 8.18 -5.80
C MET A 72 -7.38 8.37 -7.02
N ILE A 73 -6.24 7.67 -7.02
CA ILE A 73 -5.42 7.56 -8.22
C ILE A 73 -6.29 6.90 -9.30
N PRO A 74 -6.32 7.44 -10.53
CA PRO A 74 -7.08 6.85 -11.62
C PRO A 74 -6.73 5.37 -11.80
N LYS A 75 -7.74 4.57 -12.13
CA LYS A 75 -7.55 3.15 -12.43
C LYS A 75 -6.87 3.03 -13.79
N THR A 76 -5.55 3.23 -13.83
CA THR A 76 -4.76 2.91 -15.01
C THR A 76 -4.70 1.38 -15.08
N LEU A 77 -5.45 0.80 -16.01
CA LEU A 77 -5.31 -0.59 -16.42
C LEU A 77 -4.04 -0.75 -17.25
#